data_AF-A0A499UM05-F1
#
_entry.id   AF-A0A499UM05-F1
#
_cell.length_a   1.000
_cell.length_b   1.000
_cell.length_c   1.000
_cell.angle_alpha   90.00
_cell.angle_beta   90.00
_cell.angle_gamma   90.00
#
_symmetry.space_group_name_H-M   'P 1'
#
loop_
_entity.id
_entity.type
_entity.pdbx_description
1 polymer ?
#
loop_
_entity_poly.entity_id
_entity_poly.type
_entity_poly.pdbx_seq_one_letter_code
_entity_poly.pdbx_strand_id
1 'polypeptide(L)'
;MTSVALLGQILDYANRADPYPLYAELRRTPVVRDESGPYLVSTYWEIHSLLHDPRVSSDIRNLAPEAKTGPRTDDPDLPPSFIRLDPPDHDRLRRLIMRTYGPPHSPRRVYGLHGEISGIVSGLIDRFRGGSGSTSSTTSPTPSPSP
;
A
#
# COMPACT_ATOMS: atom_id res chain seq x y z
N MET A 1 -17.90 -15.91 -15.42
CA MET A 1 -17.29 -14.60 -15.75
C MET A 1 -15.89 -14.86 -16.30
N THR A 2 -15.39 -14.04 -17.22
CA THR A 2 -13.99 -14.12 -17.67
C THR A 2 -13.04 -13.57 -16.60
N SER A 3 -11.76 -13.93 -16.65
CA SER A 3 -10.75 -13.40 -15.71
C SER A 3 -10.62 -11.88 -15.77
N VAL A 4 -10.71 -11.31 -16.98
CA VAL A 4 -10.66 -9.86 -17.24
C VAL A 4 -11.76 -9.14 -16.47
N ALA A 5 -13.00 -9.64 -16.57
CA ALA A 5 -14.16 -9.03 -15.91
C ALA A 5 -14.04 -9.11 -14.38
N LEU A 6 -13.46 -10.20 -13.86
CA LEU A 6 -13.25 -10.38 -12.42
C LEU A 6 -12.13 -9.46 -11.89
N LEU A 7 -11.02 -9.33 -12.62
CA LEU A 7 -9.94 -8.39 -12.25
C LEU A 7 -10.42 -6.94 -12.26
N GLY A 8 -11.22 -6.55 -13.26
CA GLY A 8 -11.85 -5.23 -13.31
C GLY A 8 -12.71 -4.94 -12.08
N GLN A 9 -13.54 -5.91 -11.65
CA GLN A 9 -14.34 -5.77 -10.43
C GLN A 9 -13.49 -5.70 -9.15
N ILE A 10 -12.40 -6.46 -9.07
CA ILE A 10 -11.46 -6.41 -7.94
C ILE A 10 -10.82 -5.02 -7.80
N LEU A 11 -10.51 -4.37 -8.93
CA LEU A 11 -9.88 -3.04 -8.95
C LEU A 11 -10.88 -1.90 -8.79
N ASP A 12 -12.17 -2.16 -9.02
CA ASP A 12 -13.25 -1.19 -8.89
C ASP A 12 -13.35 -0.68 -7.44
N TYR A 13 -13.44 0.64 -7.30
CA TYR A 13 -13.63 1.30 -6.02
C TYR A 13 -14.87 0.81 -5.28
N ALA A 14 -15.94 0.47 -6.02
CA ALA A 14 -17.20 -0.01 -5.45
C ALA A 14 -17.04 -1.28 -4.60
N ASN A 15 -16.08 -2.14 -4.92
CA ASN A 15 -15.87 -3.42 -4.23
C ASN A 15 -14.80 -3.34 -3.11
N ARG A 16 -14.16 -2.18 -2.90
CA ARG A 16 -13.09 -2.03 -1.88
C ARG A 16 -13.55 -2.28 -0.45
N ALA A 17 -14.83 -2.05 -0.16
CA ALA A 17 -15.40 -2.29 1.17
C ALA A 17 -15.44 -3.79 1.52
N ASP A 18 -15.67 -4.65 0.52
CA ASP A 18 -15.68 -6.11 0.69
C ASP A 18 -15.22 -6.83 -0.60
N PRO A 19 -13.90 -6.91 -0.84
CA PRO A 19 -13.36 -7.58 -2.03
C PRO A 19 -13.26 -9.11 -1.85
N TYR A 20 -13.51 -9.64 -0.65
CA TYR A 20 -13.22 -11.04 -0.31
C TYR A 20 -14.06 -12.06 -1.10
N PRO A 21 -15.35 -11.81 -1.42
CA PRO A 21 -16.12 -12.67 -2.31
C PRO A 21 -15.50 -12.81 -3.70
N LEU A 22 -14.96 -11.71 -4.26
CA LEU A 22 -14.30 -11.72 -5.56
C LEU A 22 -12.99 -12.51 -5.53
N TYR A 23 -12.20 -12.36 -4.45
CA TYR A 23 -11.01 -13.20 -4.25
C TYR A 23 -11.37 -14.69 -4.07
N ALA A 24 -12.51 -14.99 -3.44
CA ALA A 24 -12.98 -16.37 -3.30
C ALA A 24 -13.36 -16.99 -4.65
N GLU A 25 -14.02 -16.22 -5.52
CA GLU A 25 -14.28 -16.63 -6.90
C GLU A 25 -12.98 -16.87 -7.66
N LEU A 26 -12.02 -15.93 -7.55
CA LEU A 26 -10.76 -16.03 -8.27
C LEU A 26 -9.95 -17.27 -7.86
N ARG A 27 -10.01 -17.69 -6.60
CA ARG A 27 -9.35 -18.90 -6.10
C ARG A 27 -9.91 -20.21 -6.67
N ARG A 28 -11.09 -20.20 -7.30
CA ARG A 28 -11.65 -21.38 -7.99
C ARG A 28 -10.84 -21.74 -9.24
N THR A 29 -10.14 -20.77 -9.82
CA THR A 29 -9.20 -20.98 -10.93
C THR A 29 -7.85 -20.35 -10.55
N PRO A 30 -6.99 -21.07 -9.82
CA PRO A 30 -5.80 -20.52 -9.14
C PRO A 30 -4.83 -19.72 -10.02
N VAL A 31 -4.68 -20.14 -11.27
CA VAL A 31 -3.82 -19.50 -12.27
C VAL A 31 -4.62 -19.36 -13.56
N VAL A 32 -4.85 -18.12 -13.99
CA VAL A 32 -5.55 -17.83 -15.24
C VAL A 32 -4.70 -16.90 -16.08
N ARG A 33 -4.50 -17.27 -17.35
CA ARG A 33 -3.93 -16.35 -18.32
C ARG A 33 -5.02 -15.42 -18.82
N ASP A 34 -4.81 -14.13 -18.62
CA ASP A 34 -5.71 -13.11 -19.11
C ASP A 34 -5.60 -12.96 -20.63
N GLU A 35 -6.72 -12.60 -21.28
CA GLU A 35 -6.75 -12.37 -22.73
C GLU A 35 -5.81 -11.22 -23.14
N SER A 36 -5.57 -10.26 -22.23
CA SER A 36 -4.62 -9.17 -22.44
C SER A 36 -3.15 -9.59 -22.26
N GLY A 37 -2.85 -10.85 -21.96
CA GLY A 37 -1.49 -11.38 -21.84
C GLY A 37 -1.00 -11.76 -20.42
N PRO A 38 -1.28 -11.01 -19.33
CA PRO A 38 -0.72 -11.30 -18.01
C PRO A 38 -1.35 -12.54 -17.37
N TYR A 39 -0.63 -13.13 -16.40
CA TYR A 39 -1.17 -14.20 -15.56
C TYR A 39 -1.74 -13.61 -14.28
N LEU A 40 -2.93 -14.08 -13.90
CA LEU A 40 -3.56 -13.81 -12.62
C LEU A 40 -3.40 -15.04 -11.73
N VAL A 41 -2.77 -14.84 -10.56
CA VAL A 41 -2.45 -15.90 -9.60
C VAL A 41 -3.08 -15.54 -8.26
N SER A 42 -3.83 -16.48 -7.66
CA SER A 42 -4.77 -16.15 -6.57
C SER A 42 -4.64 -17.00 -5.31
N THR A 43 -3.80 -18.03 -5.34
CA THR A 43 -3.59 -18.96 -4.23
C THR A 43 -2.23 -18.76 -3.58
N TYR A 44 -2.18 -18.99 -2.27
CA TYR A 44 -1.03 -18.65 -1.44
C TYR A 44 0.27 -19.30 -1.89
N TRP A 45 0.25 -20.60 -2.19
CA TRP A 45 1.47 -21.35 -2.51
C TRP A 45 2.07 -20.95 -3.86
N GLU A 46 1.22 -20.69 -4.86
CA GLU A 46 1.61 -20.20 -6.17
C GLU A 46 2.20 -18.79 -6.07
N ILE A 47 1.54 -17.88 -5.34
CA ILE A 47 2.06 -16.53 -5.09
C ILE A 47 3.40 -16.59 -4.35
N HIS A 48 3.48 -17.37 -3.26
CA HIS A 48 4.69 -17.51 -2.47
C HIS A 48 5.85 -18.07 -3.30
N SER A 49 5.60 -19.06 -4.16
CA SER A 49 6.61 -19.64 -5.04
C SER A 49 7.11 -18.62 -6.06
N LEU A 50 6.21 -17.85 -6.68
CA LEU A 50 6.58 -16.81 -7.66
C LEU A 50 7.36 -15.66 -7.03
N LEU A 51 7.00 -15.24 -5.81
CA LEU A 51 7.72 -14.18 -5.08
C LEU A 51 9.19 -14.51 -4.78
N HIS A 52 9.56 -15.79 -4.83
CA HIS A 52 10.92 -16.27 -4.59
C HIS A 52 11.58 -16.90 -5.83
N ASP A 53 10.90 -16.91 -6.97
CA ASP A 53 11.45 -17.47 -8.22
C ASP A 53 12.38 -16.44 -8.89
N PRO A 54 13.69 -16.71 -9.03
CA PRO A 54 14.64 -15.76 -9.61
C PRO A 54 14.39 -15.47 -11.10
N ARG A 55 13.50 -16.22 -11.76
CA ARG A 55 13.09 -15.98 -13.16
C ARG A 55 12.00 -14.91 -13.26
N VAL A 56 11.35 -14.56 -12.16
CA VAL A 56 10.30 -13.53 -12.12
C VAL A 56 10.97 -12.18 -11.87
N SER A 57 10.80 -11.26 -12.81
CA SER A 57 11.41 -9.93 -12.79
C SER A 57 10.40 -8.88 -12.34
N SER A 58 10.87 -7.92 -11.53
CA SER A 58 10.10 -6.71 -11.18
C SER A 58 10.39 -5.54 -12.13
N ASP A 59 11.38 -5.69 -13.00
CA ASP A 59 11.80 -4.69 -13.98
C ASP A 59 10.87 -4.68 -15.19
N ILE A 60 10.17 -3.57 -15.40
CA ILE A 60 9.26 -3.38 -16.54
C ILE A 60 9.97 -3.56 -17.88
N ARG A 61 11.28 -3.31 -17.94
CA ARG A 61 12.05 -3.47 -19.19
C ARG A 61 12.08 -4.92 -19.65
N ASN A 62 11.93 -5.87 -18.72
CA ASN A 62 11.85 -7.30 -18.99
C ASN A 62 10.41 -7.78 -19.26
N LEU A 63 9.42 -6.88 -19.19
CA LEU A 63 8.03 -7.22 -19.45
C LEU A 63 7.83 -7.57 -20.92
N ALA A 64 7.17 -8.70 -21.16
CA ALA A 64 6.81 -9.13 -22.49
C ALA A 64 5.98 -8.04 -23.20
N PRO A 65 6.21 -7.77 -24.50
CA PRO A 65 5.50 -6.72 -25.25
C PRO A 65 3.98 -6.79 -25.10
N GLU A 66 3.42 -8.01 -25.11
CA GLU A 66 2.00 -8.30 -24.93
C GLU A 66 1.47 -7.96 -23.54
N ALA A 67 2.32 -7.95 -22.51
CA ALA A 67 1.92 -7.67 -21.12
C ALA A 67 2.06 -6.18 -20.74
N LYS A 68 2.39 -5.30 -21.70
CA LYS A 68 2.48 -3.84 -21.50
C LYS A 68 1.09 -3.21 -21.45
N THR A 69 0.28 -3.61 -20.47
CA THR A 69 -1.09 -3.13 -20.28
C THR A 69 -1.20 -2.45 -18.91
N GLY A 70 -0.94 -1.14 -18.89
CA GLY A 70 -1.15 -0.32 -17.69
C GLY A 70 -0.50 1.06 -17.80
N PRO A 71 -1.04 2.07 -17.09
CA PRO A 71 -0.39 3.38 -17.02
C PRO A 71 0.98 3.22 -16.37
N ARG A 72 2.02 3.76 -17.02
CA ARG A 72 3.36 3.86 -16.44
C ARG A 72 3.27 4.81 -15.24
N THR A 73 3.31 4.25 -14.04
CA THR A 73 3.18 4.98 -12.78
C THR A 73 4.44 5.75 -12.40
N ASP A 74 5.56 5.47 -13.08
CA ASP A 74 6.83 6.10 -12.81
C ASP A 74 6.96 7.36 -13.66
N ASP A 75 7.21 8.47 -12.97
CA ASP A 75 7.60 9.74 -13.59
C ASP A 75 8.79 9.49 -14.53
N PRO A 76 8.67 9.78 -15.84
CA PRO A 76 9.76 9.57 -16.79
C PRO A 76 11.02 10.39 -16.46
N ASP A 77 10.89 11.46 -15.67
CA ASP A 77 11.99 12.34 -15.30
C ASP A 77 12.73 11.86 -14.04
N LEU A 78 12.21 10.83 -13.35
CA LEU A 78 12.84 10.23 -12.18
C LEU A 78 13.45 8.86 -12.49
N PRO A 79 14.60 8.52 -11.87
CA PRO A 79 15.10 7.17 -11.94
C PRO A 79 14.07 6.19 -11.36
N PRO A 80 13.95 4.97 -11.92
CA PRO A 80 12.99 3.98 -11.44
C PRO A 80 13.22 3.69 -9.96
N SER A 81 12.13 3.55 -9.21
CA SER A 81 12.20 3.14 -7.81
C SER A 81 12.97 1.83 -7.70
N PHE A 82 13.89 1.74 -6.73
CA PHE A 82 14.75 0.55 -6.61
C PHE A 82 13.97 -0.75 -6.40
N ILE A 83 12.72 -0.68 -5.91
CA ILE A 83 11.81 -1.83 -5.77
C ILE A 83 11.44 -2.48 -7.13
N ARG A 84 11.62 -1.74 -8.23
CA ARG A 84 11.38 -2.22 -9.61
C ARG A 84 12.67 -2.68 -10.30
N LEU A 85 13.78 -2.77 -9.59
CA LEU A 85 15.02 -3.29 -10.12
C LEU A 85 15.14 -4.76 -9.74
N ASP A 86 15.85 -5.52 -10.57
CA ASP A 86 16.26 -6.87 -10.25
C ASP A 86 17.70 -6.87 -9.66
N PRO A 87 18.16 -7.99 -9.09
CA PRO A 87 19.58 -8.18 -8.80
C PRO A 87 20.46 -7.94 -10.05
N PRO A 88 21.69 -7.39 -9.89
CA PRO A 88 22.35 -7.06 -8.62
C PRO A 88 22.05 -5.63 -8.09
N ASP A 89 21.43 -4.78 -8.89
CA ASP A 89 21.23 -3.37 -8.55
C ASP A 89 20.26 -3.18 -7.39
N HIS A 90 19.16 -3.94 -7.38
CA HIS A 90 18.23 -3.99 -6.24
C HIS A 90 18.96 -4.33 -4.94
N ASP A 91 19.82 -5.35 -4.96
CA ASP A 91 20.51 -5.80 -3.76
C ASP A 91 21.50 -4.76 -3.25
N ARG A 92 22.17 -4.04 -4.15
CA ARG A 92 23.08 -2.95 -3.80
C ARG A 92 22.33 -1.80 -3.13
N LEU A 93 21.23 -1.35 -3.73
CA LEU A 93 20.45 -0.22 -3.23
C LEU A 93 19.70 -0.58 -1.94
N ARG A 94 19.11 -1.79 -1.88
CA ARG A 94 18.48 -2.32 -0.67
C ARG A 94 19.46 -2.38 0.49
N ARG A 95 20.69 -2.87 0.26
CA ARG A 95 21.74 -2.87 1.30
C ARG A 95 22.05 -1.46 1.79
N LEU A 96 22.19 -0.48 0.90
CA LEU A 96 22.49 0.90 1.28
C LEU A 96 21.36 1.51 2.13
N ILE A 97 20.11 1.38 1.68
CA ILE A 97 18.93 1.96 2.33
C ILE A 97 18.67 1.29 3.68
N MET A 98 18.76 -0.05 3.73
CA MET A 98 18.42 -0.81 4.95
C MET A 98 19.42 -0.61 6.09
N ARG A 99 20.64 -0.08 5.86
CA ARG A 99 21.56 0.33 6.94
C ARG A 99 20.91 1.35 7.89
N THR A 100 20.06 2.21 7.36
CA THR A 100 19.39 3.23 8.17
C THR A 100 18.26 2.63 9.01
N TYR A 101 17.67 1.50 8.62
CA TYR A 101 16.45 0.98 9.24
C TYR A 101 16.60 -0.35 9.99
N GLY A 102 17.61 -1.14 9.67
CA GLY A 102 17.75 -2.51 10.17
C GLY A 102 19.07 -2.81 10.90
N PRO A 103 19.15 -3.94 11.58
CA PRO A 103 20.41 -4.46 12.11
C PRO A 103 21.44 -4.72 10.99
N PRO A 104 22.75 -4.69 11.30
CA PRO A 104 23.36 -4.34 12.59
C PRO A 104 23.50 -2.83 12.82
N HIS A 105 23.24 -2.01 11.80
CA HIS A 105 23.60 -0.58 11.80
C HIS A 105 22.63 0.28 12.62
N SER A 106 21.34 -0.05 12.60
CA SER A 106 20.30 0.72 13.27
C SER A 106 19.28 -0.17 14.01
N PRO A 107 19.72 -1.12 14.86
CA PRO A 107 18.86 -2.19 15.40
C PRO A 107 17.70 -1.69 16.26
N ARG A 108 17.82 -0.50 16.85
CA ARG A 108 16.79 0.11 17.69
C ARG A 108 16.01 1.22 17.01
N ARG A 109 16.27 1.56 15.74
CA ARG A 109 15.65 2.74 15.12
C ARG A 109 14.12 2.63 15.10
N VAL A 110 13.59 1.53 14.59
CA VAL A 110 12.14 1.29 14.56
C VAL A 110 11.55 1.26 15.96
N TYR A 111 12.21 0.60 16.91
CA TYR A 111 11.77 0.55 18.31
C TYR A 111 11.76 1.96 18.96
N GLY A 112 12.75 2.80 18.66
CA GLY A 112 12.84 4.16 19.19
C GLY A 112 11.71 5.08 18.74
N LEU A 113 11.10 4.82 17.57
CA LEU A 113 9.94 5.57 17.08
C LEU A 113 8.65 5.27 17.87
N HIS A 114 8.63 4.22 18.70
CA HIS A 114 7.43 3.80 19.41
C HIS A 114 6.82 4.91 20.28
N GLY A 115 7.64 5.68 21.01
CA GLY A 115 7.16 6.75 21.88
C GLY A 115 6.52 7.90 21.10
N GLU A 116 7.18 8.37 20.04
CA GLU A 116 6.68 9.43 19.16
C GLU A 116 5.38 9.02 18.47
N ILE A 117 5.36 7.83 17.85
CA ILE A 117 4.16 7.29 17.19
C ILE A 117 3.01 7.16 18.19
N SER A 118 3.27 6.65 19.40
CA SER A 118 2.24 6.51 20.43
C SER A 118 1.68 7.86 20.86
N GLY A 119 2.52 8.89 21.00
CA GLY A 119 2.08 10.25 21.31
C GLY A 119 1.18 10.84 20.21
N ILE A 120 1.57 10.69 18.95
CA ILE A 120 0.78 11.14 17.78
C ILE A 120 -0.58 10.44 17.75
N VAL A 121 -0.59 9.12 17.88
CA VAL A 121 -1.81 8.30 17.86
C VAL A 121 -2.73 8.66 19.03
N SER A 122 -2.19 8.78 20.24
CA SER A 122 -2.97 9.16 21.42
C SER A 122 -3.59 10.55 21.25
N GLY A 123 -2.81 11.52 20.78
CA GLY A 123 -3.32 12.86 20.50
C GLY A 123 -4.39 12.89 19.41
N LEU A 124 -4.29 12.03 18.39
CA LEU A 124 -5.36 11.87 17.38
C LEU A 124 -6.63 11.31 18.02
N ILE A 125 -6.52 10.26 18.84
CA ILE A 125 -7.64 9.63 19.54
C ILE A 125 -8.33 10.62 20.50
N ASP A 126 -7.56 11.36 21.28
CA ASP A 126 -8.11 12.32 22.25
C ASP A 126 -8.91 13.43 21.58
N ARG A 127 -8.48 13.88 20.38
CA ARG A 127 -9.24 14.86 19.58
C ARG A 127 -10.60 14.34 19.13
N PHE A 128 -10.71 13.05 18.79
CA PHE A 128 -12.02 12.45 18.48
C PHE A 128 -12.95 12.43 19.70
N ARG A 129 -12.38 12.30 20.91
CA ARG A 129 -13.17 12.28 22.17
C ARG A 129 -13.63 13.68 22.57
N GLY A 130 -12.79 14.70 22.37
CA GLY A 130 -13.10 16.11 22.66
C GLY A 130 -14.07 16.78 21.67
N GLY A 131 -14.33 16.18 20.50
CA GLY A 131 -15.23 16.71 19.47
C GLY A 131 -16.74 16.47 19.70
N SER A 132 -17.13 15.84 20.82
CA SER A 132 -18.55 15.57 21.14
C SER A 132 -19.20 16.58 22.11
N GLY A 133 -18.48 17.63 22.52
CA GLY A 133 -19.00 18.56 23.54
C GLY A 133 -18.38 19.94 23.50
N SER A 134 -18.72 20.74 22.49
CA SER A 134 -18.66 22.20 22.61
C SER A 134 -19.57 22.86 21.57
N THR A 135 -20.89 22.73 21.75
CA THR A 135 -21.79 23.82 21.38
C THR A 135 -21.77 24.80 22.55
N SER A 136 -20.77 25.67 22.58
CA SER A 136 -20.72 26.80 23.49
C SER A 136 -21.88 27.74 23.16
N SER A 137 -22.89 27.70 24.01
CA SER A 137 -23.97 28.68 24.08
C SER A 137 -23.39 30.08 24.23
N THR A 138 -23.57 30.90 23.20
CA THR A 138 -23.39 32.35 23.25
C THR A 138 -24.30 32.91 24.34
N THR A 139 -23.73 33.28 25.49
CA THR A 139 -24.40 34.17 26.46
C THR A 139 -23.56 35.43 26.55
N SER A 140 -24.05 36.49 25.91
CA SER A 140 -23.45 37.82 25.93
C SER A 140 -23.47 38.42 27.34
N PRO A 141 -22.45 39.19 27.76
CA PRO A 141 -22.49 39.89 29.04
C PRO A 141 -23.25 41.21 28.88
N THR A 142 -24.29 41.41 29.69
CA THR A 142 -24.99 42.70 29.84
C THR A 142 -24.11 43.63 30.69
N PRO A 143 -23.83 44.89 30.27
CA PRO A 143 -23.09 45.82 31.10
C PRO A 143 -24.02 46.46 32.15
N SER A 144 -23.55 46.47 33.40
CA SER A 144 -24.14 47.21 34.51
C SER A 144 -23.66 48.67 34.48
N PRO A 145 -24.53 49.68 34.65
CA PRO A 145 -24.09 51.02 34.99
C PRO A 145 -24.14 51.24 36.51
N SER A 146 -23.00 51.63 37.08
CA SER A 146 -22.87 52.32 38.38
C SER A 146 -23.19 53.82 38.21
N PRO A 147 -23.31 54.63 39.29
CA PRO A 147 -23.22 54.34 40.73
C PRO A 147 -24.54 54.48 41.52
#